data_AF-A0A6G2VX22-F1
#
_entry.id   AF-A0A6G2VX22-F1
#
_cell.length_a   1.000
_cell.length_b   1.000
_cell.length_c   1.000
_cell.angle_alpha   90.00
_cell.angle_beta   90.00
_cell.angle_gamma   90.00
#
_symmetry.space_group_name_H-M   'P 1'
#
loop_
_entity.id
_entity.type
_entity.pdbx_description
1 polymer ?
#
loop_
_entity_poly.entity_id
_entity_poly.type
_entity_poly.pdbx_seq_one_letter_code
_entity_poly.pdbx_strand_id
1 'polypeptide(L)'
;MELIPAPRAVEGRTEGGVPLDRDTTLWAGPGTERTERWLRATLGASLGLRLPPGPRDAGNAVRLLLDDALEPEAYRLGAVA
;
A
#
# COMPACT_ATOMS: atom_id res chain seq x y z
N MET A 1 19.29 -0.07 -6.79
CA MET A 1 17.99 0.22 -6.15
C MET A 1 17.80 1.71 -6.29
N GLU A 2 16.80 2.12 -7.07
CA GLU A 2 16.69 3.49 -7.60
C GLU A 2 15.74 4.38 -6.77
N LEU A 3 15.56 4.07 -5.49
CA LEU A 3 14.65 4.80 -4.61
C LEU A 3 15.30 6.07 -4.09
N ILE A 4 14.61 7.19 -4.27
CA ILE A 4 15.01 8.50 -3.76
C ILE A 4 13.80 9.13 -3.04
N PRO A 5 13.92 9.49 -1.75
CA PRO A 5 15.03 9.20 -0.84
C PRO A 5 15.22 7.69 -0.62
N ALA A 6 16.46 7.28 -0.30
CA ALA A 6 16.74 5.88 0.01
C ALA A 6 16.02 5.45 1.30
N PRO A 7 15.40 4.25 1.33
CA PRO A 7 14.78 3.73 2.55
C PRO A 7 15.83 3.45 3.62
N ARG A 8 15.42 3.53 4.90
CA ARG A 8 16.31 3.26 6.04
C ARG A 8 16.76 1.80 6.11
N ALA A 9 15.90 0.87 5.70
CA ALA A 9 16.18 -0.55 5.65
C ALA A 9 15.33 -1.22 4.56
N VAL A 10 15.85 -2.30 3.98
CA VAL A 10 15.12 -3.20 3.08
C VAL A 10 15.41 -4.63 3.53
N GLU A 11 14.36 -5.38 3.80
CA GLU A 11 14.43 -6.75 4.30
C GLU A 11 13.63 -7.69 3.39
N GLY A 12 14.02 -8.96 3.34
CA GLY A 12 13.36 -10.00 2.55
C GLY A 12 13.98 -10.22 1.17
N ARG A 13 13.37 -11.13 0.40
CA ARG A 13 13.80 -11.42 -0.97
C ARG A 13 13.32 -10.28 -1.87
N THR A 14 14.23 -9.72 -2.66
CA THR A 14 13.91 -8.71 -3.67
C THR A 14 13.48 -9.31 -5.01
N GLU A 15 13.42 -10.64 -5.08
CA GLU A 15 13.00 -11.39 -6.27
C GLU A 15 11.51 -11.72 -6.16
N GLY A 16 10.75 -11.37 -7.20
CA GLY A 16 9.29 -11.54 -7.23
C GLY A 16 8.54 -10.21 -7.08
N GLY A 17 7.21 -10.28 -7.13
CA GLY A 17 6.34 -9.12 -7.00
C GLY A 17 4.90 -9.52 -6.72
N VAL A 18 4.15 -8.59 -6.13
CA VAL A 18 2.70 -8.73 -5.92
C VAL A 18 2.02 -8.01 -7.08
N PRO A 19 1.33 -8.71 -7.99
CA PRO A 19 0.66 -8.07 -9.11
C PRO A 19 -0.51 -7.21 -8.59
N LEU A 20 -0.61 -5.99 -9.11
CA LEU A 20 -1.80 -5.16 -8.94
C LEU A 20 -2.66 -5.32 -10.20
N ASP A 21 -3.89 -5.78 -10.01
CA ASP A 21 -4.83 -6.06 -11.08
C ASP A 21 -6.19 -5.39 -10.84
N ARG A 22 -7.12 -5.61 -11.77
CA ARG A 22 -8.46 -5.01 -11.74
C ARG A 22 -9.30 -5.43 -10.51
N ASP A 23 -8.93 -6.53 -9.89
CA ASP A 23 -9.62 -7.13 -8.74
C ASP A 23 -8.94 -6.74 -7.42
N THR A 24 -7.78 -6.06 -7.48
CA THR A 24 -7.10 -5.51 -6.30
C THR A 24 -7.99 -4.52 -5.57
N THR A 25 -8.22 -4.78 -4.30
CA THR A 25 -8.99 -3.90 -3.40
C THR A 25 -8.07 -2.97 -2.60
N LEU A 26 -8.64 -1.90 -2.03
CA LEU A 26 -7.96 -1.07 -1.03
C LEU A 26 -8.80 -1.05 0.25
N TRP A 27 -8.21 -1.50 1.35
CA TRP A 27 -8.77 -1.36 2.68
C TRP A 27 -8.01 -0.27 3.45
N ALA A 28 -8.78 0.64 4.04
CA ALA A 28 -8.27 1.77 4.80
C ALA A 28 -8.78 1.66 6.25
N GLY A 29 -7.85 1.58 7.20
CA GLY A 29 -8.19 1.64 8.62
C GLY A 29 -8.59 3.06 9.05
N PRO A 30 -9.24 3.22 10.22
CA PRO A 30 -9.52 4.54 10.79
C PRO A 30 -8.28 5.43 10.82
N GLY A 31 -8.42 6.69 10.41
CA GLY A 31 -7.33 7.67 10.35
C GLY A 31 -6.51 7.64 9.06
N THR A 32 -6.82 6.76 8.10
CA THR A 32 -6.12 6.65 6.81
C THR A 32 -6.95 7.15 5.61
N GLU A 33 -8.11 7.75 5.85
CA GLU A 33 -9.12 8.06 4.83
C GLU A 33 -8.62 9.09 3.79
N ARG A 34 -7.79 10.04 4.23
CA ARG A 34 -7.17 11.01 3.32
C ARG A 34 -6.18 10.32 2.37
N THR A 35 -5.35 9.43 2.90
CA THR A 35 -4.37 8.65 2.13
C THR A 35 -5.08 7.69 1.18
N GLU A 36 -6.16 7.05 1.61
CA GLU A 36 -7.00 6.22 0.74
C GLU A 36 -7.50 7.00 -0.48
N ARG A 37 -8.15 8.15 -0.26
CA ARG A 37 -8.70 8.97 -1.35
C ARG A 37 -7.61 9.40 -2.32
N TRP A 38 -6.47 9.81 -1.80
CA TRP A 38 -5.32 10.20 -2.61
C TRP A 38 -4.79 9.03 -3.45
N LEU A 39 -4.55 7.86 -2.84
CA LEU A 39 -4.06 6.68 -3.56
C LEU A 39 -5.02 6.23 -4.66
N ARG A 40 -6.33 6.19 -4.38
CA ARG A 40 -7.35 5.85 -5.39
C ARG A 40 -7.29 6.81 -6.58
N ALA A 41 -7.19 8.11 -6.32
CA ALA A 41 -7.14 9.12 -7.38
C ALA A 41 -5.85 9.01 -8.21
N THR A 42 -4.69 8.91 -7.53
CA THR A 42 -3.38 8.90 -8.20
C THR A 42 -3.10 7.60 -8.93
N LEU A 43 -3.25 6.46 -8.25
CA LEU A 43 -3.00 5.15 -8.86
C LEU A 43 -4.09 4.80 -9.87
N GLY A 44 -5.35 5.17 -9.61
CA GLY A 44 -6.42 4.87 -10.56
C GLY A 44 -6.27 5.60 -11.88
N ALA A 45 -5.84 6.86 -11.85
CA ALA A 45 -5.52 7.60 -13.07
C ALA A 45 -4.28 7.05 -13.79
N SER A 46 -3.25 6.65 -13.03
CA SER A 46 -1.95 6.25 -13.61
C SER A 46 -1.93 4.80 -14.11
N LEU A 47 -2.65 3.90 -13.44
CA LEU A 47 -2.62 2.45 -13.68
C LEU A 47 -3.95 1.90 -14.24
N GLY A 48 -4.98 2.73 -14.36
CA GLY A 48 -6.32 2.27 -14.76
C GLY A 48 -7.02 1.38 -13.72
N LEU A 49 -6.58 1.44 -12.46
CA LEU A 49 -7.10 0.60 -11.37
C LEU A 49 -8.17 1.32 -10.55
N ARG A 50 -9.32 0.69 -10.32
CA ARG A 50 -10.38 1.28 -9.47
C ARG A 50 -10.09 1.17 -7.97
N LEU A 51 -9.28 0.17 -7.58
CA LEU A 51 -8.92 -0.16 -6.20
C LEU A 51 -10.11 -0.24 -5.23
N PRO A 52 -11.27 -0.86 -5.57
CA PRO A 52 -12.52 -0.76 -4.80
C PRO A 52 -12.35 -1.09 -3.30
N PRO A 53 -13.23 -0.61 -2.41
CA PRO A 53 -13.20 -1.00 -1.01
C PRO A 53 -13.31 -2.53 -0.88
N GLY A 54 -12.53 -3.10 0.03
CA GLY A 54 -12.52 -4.54 0.30
C GLY A 54 -12.40 -4.82 1.79
N PRO A 55 -12.61 -6.07 2.22
CA PRO A 55 -12.41 -6.46 3.61
C PRO A 55 -10.92 -6.41 3.99
N ARG A 56 -10.63 -6.24 5.29
CA ARG A 56 -9.25 -6.07 5.81
C ARG A 56 -8.33 -7.27 5.50
N ASP A 57 -8.92 -8.46 5.42
CA ASP A 57 -8.26 -9.75 5.23
C ASP A 57 -8.30 -10.24 3.77
N ALA A 58 -8.73 -9.39 2.82
CA ALA A 58 -8.64 -9.70 1.40
C ALA A 58 -7.19 -10.03 1.00
N GLY A 59 -7.00 -11.15 0.29
CA GLY A 59 -5.69 -11.59 -0.20
C GLY A 59 -5.11 -10.70 -1.29
N ASN A 60 -5.95 -10.17 -2.18
CA ASN A 60 -5.56 -9.21 -3.22
C ASN A 60 -5.93 -7.78 -2.80
N ALA A 61 -5.14 -7.20 -1.90
CA ALA A 61 -5.45 -5.90 -1.30
C ALA A 61 -4.23 -5.04 -0.96
N VAL A 62 -4.37 -3.74 -1.15
CA VAL A 62 -3.54 -2.72 -0.51
C VAL A 62 -4.18 -2.36 0.83
N ARG A 63 -3.40 -2.41 1.91
CA ARG A 63 -3.88 -2.14 3.27
C ARG A 63 -3.17 -0.94 3.88
N LEU A 64 -3.94 0.04 4.33
CA LEU A 64 -3.44 1.21 5.05
C LEU A 64 -3.73 1.03 6.54
N LEU A 65 -2.67 0.99 7.34
CA LEU A 65 -2.70 0.72 8.77
C LEU A 65 -1.95 1.83 9.50
N LEU A 66 -2.49 2.27 10.63
CA LEU A 66 -1.72 3.02 11.61
C LEU A 66 -1.07 2.04 12.59
N ASP A 67 0.20 2.29 12.89
CA ASP A 67 1.01 1.55 13.85
C ASP A 67 1.58 2.55 14.84
N ASP A 68 1.00 2.59 16.04
CA ASP A 68 1.36 3.56 17.10
C ASP A 68 2.76 3.32 17.67
N ALA A 69 3.43 2.22 17.30
CA ALA A 69 4.82 1.98 17.65
C ALA A 69 5.82 2.68 16.70
N LEU A 70 5.34 3.26 15.59
CA LEU A 70 6.17 4.03 14.66
C LEU A 70 6.26 5.49 15.08
N GLU A 71 7.41 6.11 14.79
CA GLU A 71 7.58 7.56 14.89
C GLU A 71 6.58 8.30 13.98
N PRO A 72 6.23 9.57 14.26
CA PRO A 72 5.12 10.26 13.59
C PRO A 72 5.14 10.29 12.05
N GLU A 73 6.33 10.30 11.43
CA GLU A 73 6.51 10.27 9.97
C GLU A 73 7.10 8.96 9.45
N ALA A 74 7.35 7.99 10.34
CA ALA A 74 7.89 6.70 9.93
C ALA A 74 6.82 5.85 9.24
N TYR A 75 7.26 5.06 8.27
CA TYR A 75 6.41 4.09 7.59
C TYR A 75 7.14 2.76 7.41
N ARG A 76 6.34 1.71 7.26
CA ARG A 76 6.78 0.39 6.79
C ARG A 76 5.97 0.01 5.57
N LEU A 77 6.63 -0.54 4.56
CA LEU A 77 5.99 -1.09 3.37
C LEU A 77 6.29 -2.59 3.31
N GLY A 78 5.23 -3.40 3.28
CA GLY A 78 5.34 -4.84 3.13
C GLY A 78 4.61 -5.31 1.87
N ALA A 79 5.24 -6.22 1.14
CA ALA A 79 4.62 -6.97 0.05
C ALA A 79 4.61 -8.45 0.44
N VAL A 80 3.42 -9.04 0.49
CA VAL A 80 3.21 -10.45 0.80
C VAL A 80 2.58 -11.07 -0.44
N ALA A 81 3.26 -12.04 -1.04
CA ALA A 81 2.78 -12.80 -2.18
C ALA A 81 1.96 -14.02 -1.74
#